data_AF-A0A6A6W013-F1
#
_entry.id   AF-A0A6A6W013-F1
#
_cell.length_a   1.000
_cell.length_b   1.000
_cell.length_c   1.000
_cell.angle_alpha   90.00
_cell.angle_beta   90.00
_cell.angle_gamma   90.00
#
_symmetry.space_group_name_H-M   'P 1'
#
loop_
_entity.id
_entity.type
_entity.pdbx_description
1 polymer ?
#
loop_
_entity_poly.entity_id
_entity_poly.type
_entity_poly.pdbx_seq_one_letter_code
_entity_poly.pdbx_strand_id
1 'polypeptide(L)'
;MDTVFTSDRVPVIWHDHSIQADKCRGKYVGKFIAELTLEQVKTLDCSVPLANHPQQVVHTPTRIATLVEVLELIQCYDDPDVRINLETKLDPTAPHETLPMETYVTDLLPLLGKHGFLGRTTIQSFDWRTLVAIRDRYPQHPDLVALVEAKSLVPDAQGAYPWLGGLNLAHYGGD
;
A
#
# COMPACT_ATOMS: atom_id res chain seq x y z
N MET A 1 -6.72 -3.79 -2.78
CA MET A 1 -5.66 -3.23 -3.63
C MET A 1 -4.55 -2.73 -2.73
N ASP A 2 -3.34 -2.61 -3.24
CA ASP A 2 -2.14 -2.28 -2.46
C ASP A 2 -1.60 -0.93 -2.88
N THR A 3 -1.14 -0.13 -1.93
CA THR A 3 -0.51 1.16 -2.24
C THR A 3 0.88 1.28 -1.64
N VAL A 4 1.78 1.77 -2.48
CA VAL A 4 3.12 2.26 -2.17
C VAL A 4 3.24 3.68 -2.71
N PHE A 5 4.30 4.39 -2.34
CA PHE A 5 4.57 5.76 -2.80
C PHE A 5 5.82 5.84 -3.66
N THR A 6 5.73 6.61 -4.73
CA THR A 6 6.88 7.06 -5.53
C THR A 6 7.75 8.06 -4.76
N SER A 7 8.96 8.34 -5.25
CA SER A 7 9.91 9.27 -4.62
C SER A 7 9.41 10.72 -4.60
N ASP A 8 8.56 11.09 -5.56
CA ASP A 8 7.83 12.36 -5.64
C ASP A 8 6.46 12.32 -4.92
N ARG A 9 6.28 11.34 -4.01
CA ARG A 9 5.15 11.21 -3.08
C ARG A 9 3.79 11.02 -3.75
N VAL A 10 3.75 10.33 -4.88
CA VAL A 10 2.49 9.92 -5.52
C VAL A 10 2.13 8.49 -5.09
N PRO A 11 0.94 8.24 -4.51
CA PRO A 11 0.50 6.89 -4.23
C PRO A 11 0.13 6.16 -5.52
N VAL A 12 0.69 4.97 -5.70
CA VAL A 12 0.47 4.10 -6.85
C VAL A 12 -0.03 2.73 -6.42
N ILE A 13 -0.79 2.08 -7.29
CA ILE A 13 -1.37 0.76 -7.03
C ILE A 13 -0.39 -0.33 -7.41
N TRP A 14 0.26 -0.90 -6.42
CA TRP A 14 1.32 -1.88 -6.60
C TRP A 14 1.58 -2.68 -5.31
N HIS A 15 1.83 -3.98 -5.45
CA HIS A 15 1.92 -4.91 -4.33
C HIS A 15 3.29 -4.93 -3.63
N ASP A 16 4.38 -5.06 -4.37
CA ASP A 16 5.72 -5.28 -3.80
C ASP A 16 6.45 -3.95 -3.59
N HIS A 17 7.45 -3.84 -2.72
CA HIS A 17 8.20 -2.56 -2.64
C HIS A 17 8.97 -2.28 -3.95
N SER A 18 9.38 -3.33 -4.66
CA SER A 18 10.14 -3.24 -5.91
C SER A 18 9.35 -3.66 -7.15
N ILE A 19 9.77 -3.16 -8.31
CA ILE A 19 9.26 -3.57 -9.62
C ILE A 19 9.74 -4.98 -9.94
N GLN A 20 8.81 -5.94 -9.96
CA GLN A 20 9.12 -7.34 -10.20
C GLN A 20 9.30 -7.63 -11.70
N ALA A 21 10.34 -8.41 -12.02
CA ALA A 21 10.69 -8.78 -13.40
C ALA A 21 9.72 -9.80 -14.01
N ASP A 22 8.89 -10.48 -13.23
CA ASP A 22 7.81 -11.33 -13.73
C ASP A 22 6.54 -10.54 -14.06
N LYS A 23 6.39 -9.30 -13.54
CA LYS A 23 5.19 -8.45 -13.72
C LYS A 23 5.37 -7.31 -14.71
N CYS A 24 6.57 -6.75 -14.85
CA CYS A 24 6.82 -5.60 -15.72
C CYS A 24 8.10 -5.72 -16.57
N ARG A 25 8.21 -4.87 -17.59
CA ARG A 25 9.35 -4.68 -18.48
C ARG A 25 9.72 -3.19 -18.49
N GLY A 26 11.01 -2.91 -18.64
CA GLY A 26 11.53 -1.55 -18.77
C GLY A 26 12.78 -1.31 -17.93
N LYS A 27 13.32 -0.09 -18.03
CA LYS A 27 14.61 0.32 -17.43
C LYS A 27 14.67 0.17 -15.91
N TYR A 28 13.53 0.29 -15.23
CA TYR A 28 13.46 0.38 -13.78
C TYR A 28 13.01 -0.92 -13.09
N VAL A 29 12.96 -2.04 -13.82
CA VAL A 29 12.73 -3.36 -13.21
C VAL A 29 13.82 -3.66 -12.18
N GLY A 30 13.42 -4.14 -11.00
CA GLY A 30 14.28 -4.40 -9.84
C GLY A 30 14.50 -3.20 -8.91
N LYS A 31 14.05 -2.00 -9.27
CA LYS A 31 14.12 -0.81 -8.40
C LYS A 31 12.95 -0.76 -7.42
N PHE A 32 13.17 -0.14 -6.26
CA PHE A 32 12.08 0.16 -5.33
C PHE A 32 11.22 1.31 -5.87
N ILE A 33 9.90 1.22 -5.70
CA ILE A 33 8.99 2.29 -6.11
C ILE A 33 9.34 3.61 -5.40
N ALA A 34 9.76 3.54 -4.14
CA ALA A 34 10.16 4.70 -3.34
C ALA A 34 11.40 5.43 -3.87
N GLU A 35 12.17 4.84 -4.80
CA GLU A 35 13.31 5.47 -5.46
C GLU A 35 12.96 6.15 -6.79
N LEU A 36 11.76 5.89 -7.33
CA LEU A 36 11.37 6.29 -8.68
C LEU A 36 10.34 7.41 -8.63
N THR A 37 10.44 8.40 -9.53
CA THR A 37 9.36 9.39 -9.71
C THR A 37 8.17 8.73 -10.40
N LEU A 38 6.98 9.36 -10.31
CA LEU A 38 5.81 8.88 -11.05
C LEU A 38 6.10 8.79 -12.57
N GLU A 39 6.78 9.79 -13.12
CA GLU A 39 7.17 9.80 -14.53
C GLU A 39 7.95 8.54 -14.90
N GLN A 40 8.94 8.17 -14.08
CA GLN A 40 9.74 6.96 -14.28
C GLN A 40 8.90 5.69 -14.15
N VAL A 41 8.05 5.60 -13.12
CA VAL A 41 7.12 4.48 -12.92
C VAL A 41 6.20 4.29 -14.14
N LYS A 42 5.69 5.39 -14.72
CA LYS A 42 4.82 5.38 -15.89
C LYS A 42 5.50 4.97 -17.20
N THR A 43 6.83 4.81 -17.23
CA THR A 43 7.55 4.25 -18.39
C THR A 43 7.52 2.73 -18.47
N LEU A 44 7.15 2.05 -17.37
CA LEU A 44 7.14 0.59 -17.30
C LEU A 44 5.95 0.01 -18.06
N ASP A 45 6.19 -1.08 -18.79
CA ASP A 45 5.14 -1.88 -19.40
C ASP A 45 4.90 -3.13 -18.55
N CYS A 46 3.73 -3.19 -17.93
CA CYS A 46 3.29 -4.27 -17.07
C CYS A 46 2.24 -5.16 -17.75
N SER A 47 2.18 -5.17 -19.09
CA SER A 47 1.38 -6.13 -19.85
C SER A 47 2.08 -7.49 -19.97
N VAL A 48 2.50 -8.07 -18.84
CA VAL A 48 3.18 -9.37 -18.77
C VAL A 48 2.17 -10.44 -18.30
N PRO A 49 1.96 -11.53 -19.05
CA PRO A 49 1.12 -12.63 -18.59
C PRO A 49 1.82 -13.38 -17.46
N LEU A 50 1.09 -13.65 -16.37
CA LEU A 50 1.62 -14.40 -15.23
C LEU A 50 1.32 -15.89 -15.38
N ALA A 51 2.34 -16.74 -15.21
CA ALA A 51 2.23 -18.19 -15.40
C ALA A 51 1.14 -18.83 -14.52
N ASN A 52 0.95 -18.31 -13.30
CA ASN A 52 -0.05 -18.79 -12.35
C ASN A 52 -1.46 -18.23 -12.60
N HIS A 53 -1.64 -17.39 -13.62
CA HIS A 53 -2.91 -16.77 -13.97
C HIS A 53 -3.24 -17.02 -15.47
N PRO A 54 -3.48 -18.27 -15.88
CA PRO A 54 -3.65 -18.63 -17.29
C PRO A 54 -4.88 -17.99 -17.96
N GLN A 55 -5.84 -17.48 -17.18
CA GLN A 55 -7.03 -16.78 -17.67
C GLN A 55 -6.84 -15.26 -17.79
N GLN A 56 -5.67 -14.73 -17.42
CA GLN A 56 -5.38 -13.30 -17.48
C GLN A 56 -5.46 -12.80 -18.93
N VAL A 57 -6.33 -11.83 -19.18
CA VAL A 57 -6.35 -11.09 -20.44
C VAL A 57 -5.33 -9.97 -20.36
N VAL A 58 -4.38 -9.97 -21.31
CA VAL A 58 -3.31 -8.96 -21.38
C VAL A 58 -3.77 -7.81 -22.28
N HIS A 59 -3.73 -6.59 -21.75
CA HIS A 59 -3.95 -5.36 -22.51
C HIS A 59 -2.63 -4.60 -22.64
N THR A 60 -2.25 -4.20 -23.86
CA THR A 60 -0.98 -3.51 -24.09
C THR A 60 -1.22 -2.09 -24.63
N PRO A 61 -0.62 -1.04 -24.02
CA PRO A 61 0.20 -1.11 -22.81
C PRO A 61 -0.66 -1.19 -21.53
N THR A 62 -0.20 -1.95 -20.54
CA THR A 62 -0.70 -1.86 -19.15
C THR A 62 0.38 -1.19 -18.32
N ARG A 63 0.02 -0.19 -17.51
CA ARG A 63 0.95 0.56 -16.67
C ARG A 63 0.50 0.56 -15.22
N ILE A 64 1.42 0.81 -14.31
CA ILE A 64 1.09 1.01 -12.89
C ILE A 64 0.19 2.25 -12.78
N ALA A 65 -0.99 2.10 -12.18
CA ALA A 65 -1.95 3.18 -11.97
C ALA A 65 -1.58 4.00 -10.72
N THR A 66 -1.88 5.30 -10.73
CA THR A 66 -1.94 6.07 -9.48
C THR A 66 -3.21 5.69 -8.73
N LEU A 67 -3.22 5.92 -7.42
CA LEU A 67 -4.46 5.80 -6.66
C LEU A 67 -5.52 6.77 -7.21
N VAL A 68 -5.14 8.01 -7.56
CA VAL A 68 -6.07 9.01 -8.11
C VAL A 68 -6.76 8.53 -9.39
N GLU A 69 -6.03 7.94 -10.33
CA GLU A 69 -6.60 7.39 -11.57
C GLU A 69 -7.64 6.30 -11.27
N VAL A 70 -7.41 5.47 -10.25
CA VAL A 70 -8.38 4.46 -9.81
C VAL A 70 -9.61 5.11 -9.14
N LEU A 71 -9.41 6.12 -8.30
CA LEU A 71 -10.53 6.86 -7.68
C LEU A 71 -11.39 7.55 -8.73
N GLU A 72 -10.78 8.18 -9.73
CA GLU A 72 -11.47 8.84 -10.85
C GLU A 72 -12.25 7.84 -11.70
N LEU A 73 -11.71 6.63 -11.92
CA LEU A 73 -12.45 5.55 -12.58
C LEU A 73 -13.70 5.14 -11.79
N ILE A 74 -13.58 4.98 -10.47
CA ILE A 74 -14.71 4.64 -9.61
C ILE A 74 -15.77 5.75 -9.63
N GLN A 75 -15.34 7.02 -9.58
CA GLN A 75 -16.25 8.18 -9.69
C GLN A 75 -16.96 8.24 -11.04
N CYS A 76 -16.26 7.91 -12.13
CA CYS A 76 -16.84 7.91 -13.48
C CYS A 76 -17.98 6.89 -13.61
N TYR A 77 -17.90 5.77 -12.90
CA TYR A 77 -18.97 4.76 -12.86
C TYR A 77 -20.16 5.19 -11.97
N ASP A 78 -19.96 6.19 -11.09
CA ASP A 78 -20.96 6.82 -10.21
C ASP A 78 -21.78 5.84 -9.35
N ASP A 79 -21.13 4.77 -8.88
CA ASP A 79 -21.76 3.80 -7.99
C ASP A 79 -21.41 4.12 -6.52
N PRO A 80 -22.39 4.52 -5.69
CA PRO A 80 -22.15 4.85 -4.29
C PRO A 80 -21.82 3.63 -3.42
N ASP A 81 -22.17 2.40 -3.86
CA ASP A 81 -22.00 1.16 -3.08
C ASP A 81 -20.60 0.56 -3.22
N VAL A 82 -19.81 1.00 -4.20
CA VAL A 82 -18.42 0.56 -4.35
C VAL A 82 -17.58 1.02 -3.15
N ARG A 83 -17.00 0.07 -2.42
CA ARG A 83 -16.06 0.35 -1.32
C ARG A 83 -14.64 -0.01 -1.73
N ILE A 84 -13.67 0.65 -1.10
CA ILE A 84 -12.25 0.41 -1.36
C ILE A 84 -11.67 -0.35 -0.17
N ASN A 85 -11.00 -1.48 -0.43
CA ASN A 85 -10.09 -2.08 0.54
C ASN A 85 -8.65 -1.81 0.10
N LEU A 86 -7.93 -0.99 0.85
CA LEU A 86 -6.63 -0.45 0.49
C LEU A 86 -5.57 -0.84 1.52
N GLU A 87 -4.57 -1.62 1.11
CA GLU A 87 -3.44 -2.00 1.94
C GLU A 87 -2.31 -0.97 1.85
N THR A 88 -1.78 -0.52 3.00
CA THR A 88 -0.53 0.25 3.03
C THR A 88 0.67 -0.70 3.04
N LYS A 89 1.54 -0.63 2.02
CA LYS A 89 2.70 -1.51 1.87
C LYS A 89 3.98 -0.82 2.33
N LEU A 90 4.33 -1.04 3.58
CA LEU A 90 5.54 -0.54 4.23
C LEU A 90 6.11 -1.57 5.21
N ASP A 91 7.39 -1.44 5.50
CA ASP A 91 8.13 -2.40 6.33
C ASP A 91 8.97 -1.67 7.39
N PRO A 92 8.65 -1.85 8.69
CA PRO A 92 9.44 -1.32 9.80
C PRO A 92 10.91 -1.76 9.81
N THR A 93 11.17 -2.95 9.28
CA THR A 93 12.47 -3.64 9.33
C THR A 93 13.33 -3.34 8.10
N ALA A 94 12.71 -2.81 7.03
CA ALA A 94 13.36 -2.40 5.79
C ALA A 94 12.99 -0.96 5.38
N PRO A 95 13.28 0.06 6.22
CA PRO A 95 12.82 1.45 5.99
C PRO A 95 13.43 2.12 4.76
N HIS A 96 14.44 1.52 4.13
CA HIS A 96 15.06 2.02 2.90
C HIS A 96 14.28 1.60 1.63
N GLU A 97 13.36 0.64 1.72
CA GLU A 97 12.58 0.15 0.58
C GLU A 97 11.29 0.95 0.34
N THR A 98 10.85 1.73 1.34
CA THR A 98 9.55 2.40 1.35
C THR A 98 9.64 3.81 1.92
N LEU A 99 8.61 4.63 1.72
CA LEU A 99 8.53 5.92 2.41
C LEU A 99 8.13 5.75 3.89
N PRO A 100 8.48 6.71 4.76
CA PRO A 100 8.13 6.66 6.17
C PRO A 100 6.63 6.56 6.40
N MET A 101 6.23 5.90 7.50
CA MET A 101 4.83 5.69 7.91
C MET A 101 4.02 6.99 7.91
N GLU A 102 4.64 8.09 8.32
CA GLU A 102 4.02 9.42 8.39
C GLU A 102 3.46 9.84 7.02
N THR A 103 4.10 9.45 5.92
CA THR A 103 3.63 9.76 4.56
C THR A 103 2.24 9.18 4.30
N TYR A 104 1.95 8.00 4.83
CA TYR A 104 0.64 7.40 4.71
C TYR A 104 -0.39 8.22 5.49
N VAL A 105 -0.05 8.80 6.64
CA VAL A 105 -1.00 9.63 7.41
C VAL A 105 -1.20 11.01 6.78
N THR A 106 -0.12 11.65 6.33
CA THR A 106 -0.13 13.05 5.88
C THR A 106 -0.54 13.23 4.42
N ASP A 107 -0.40 12.20 3.59
CA ASP A 107 -0.63 12.34 2.15
C ASP A 107 -1.79 11.44 1.68
N LEU A 108 -1.84 10.17 2.09
CA LEU A 108 -2.86 9.23 1.62
C LEU A 108 -4.27 9.62 2.11
N LEU A 109 -4.45 9.90 3.41
CA LEU A 109 -5.78 10.17 3.97
C LEU A 109 -6.35 11.51 3.47
N PRO A 110 -5.57 12.62 3.39
CA PRO A 110 -6.06 13.84 2.75
C PRO A 110 -6.40 13.65 1.27
N LEU A 111 -5.64 12.83 0.54
CA LEU A 111 -5.95 12.51 -0.85
C LEU A 111 -7.30 11.77 -0.95
N LEU A 112 -7.51 10.73 -0.15
CA LEU A 112 -8.80 10.02 -0.09
C LEU A 112 -9.95 10.97 0.28
N GLY A 113 -9.74 11.88 1.23
CA GLY A 113 -10.71 12.89 1.63
C GLY A 113 -11.05 13.87 0.49
N LYS A 114 -10.04 14.37 -0.21
CA LYS A 114 -10.21 15.28 -1.36
C LYS A 114 -11.04 14.66 -2.48
N HIS A 115 -10.92 13.35 -2.69
CA HIS A 115 -11.70 12.61 -3.69
C HIS A 115 -13.01 12.02 -3.13
N GLY A 116 -13.40 12.33 -1.89
CA GLY A 116 -14.66 11.87 -1.29
C GLY A 116 -14.71 10.38 -0.93
N PHE A 117 -13.55 9.71 -0.84
CA PHE A 117 -13.46 8.28 -0.57
C PHE A 117 -13.05 7.94 0.87
N LEU A 118 -12.71 8.92 1.71
CA LEU A 118 -12.24 8.64 3.08
C LEU A 118 -13.21 7.76 3.89
N GLY A 119 -14.52 7.99 3.79
CA GLY A 119 -15.54 7.17 4.47
C GLY A 119 -15.92 5.87 3.74
N ARG A 120 -15.47 5.69 2.49
CA ARG A 120 -15.71 4.50 1.65
C ARG A 120 -14.50 3.57 1.56
N THR A 121 -13.40 3.94 2.21
CA THR A 121 -12.18 3.15 2.24
C THR A 121 -12.04 2.44 3.57
N THR A 122 -11.71 1.16 3.52
CA THR A 122 -11.11 0.41 4.62
C THR A 122 -9.60 0.39 4.38
N ILE A 123 -8.83 0.81 5.38
CA ILE A 123 -7.37 0.72 5.36
C ILE A 123 -6.96 -0.53 6.10
N GLN A 124 -6.19 -1.38 5.43
CA GLN A 124 -5.57 -2.56 6.02
C GLN A 124 -4.04 -2.41 6.04
N SER A 125 -3.37 -2.96 7.05
CA SER A 125 -1.91 -2.88 7.17
C SER A 125 -1.35 -3.98 8.05
N PHE A 126 -0.21 -4.54 7.64
CA PHE A 126 0.64 -5.36 8.53
C PHE A 126 1.45 -4.49 9.49
N ASP A 127 1.76 -3.25 9.12
CA ASP A 127 2.38 -2.27 10.01
C ASP A 127 1.28 -1.58 10.84
N TRP A 128 1.11 -2.02 12.09
CA TRP A 128 0.10 -1.49 12.98
C TRP A 128 0.44 -0.09 13.46
N ARG A 129 1.70 0.37 13.34
CA ARG A 129 2.08 1.76 13.64
C ARG A 129 1.30 2.72 12.74
N THR A 130 1.14 2.37 11.46
CA THR A 130 0.31 3.10 10.50
C THR A 130 -1.14 3.18 10.96
N LEU A 131 -1.72 2.07 11.42
CA LEU A 131 -3.13 2.02 11.85
C LEU A 131 -3.36 2.86 13.12
N VAL A 132 -2.45 2.77 14.09
CA VAL A 132 -2.49 3.59 15.32
C VAL A 132 -2.43 5.07 14.94
N ALA A 133 -1.47 5.47 14.10
CA ALA A 133 -1.32 6.87 13.69
C ALA A 133 -2.52 7.39 12.89
N ILE A 134 -3.12 6.56 12.03
CA ILE A 134 -4.36 6.91 11.32
C ILE A 134 -5.52 7.09 12.31
N ARG A 135 -5.69 6.16 13.26
CA ARG A 135 -6.76 6.23 14.27
C ARG A 135 -6.65 7.51 15.11
N ASP A 136 -5.44 7.86 15.53
CA ASP A 136 -5.20 9.06 16.33
C ASP A 136 -5.55 10.34 15.57
N ARG A 137 -5.21 10.41 14.28
CA ARG A 137 -5.42 11.62 13.46
C ARG A 137 -6.82 11.73 12.87
N TYR A 138 -7.45 10.59 12.58
CA TYR A 138 -8.76 10.47 11.95
C TYR A 138 -9.64 9.46 12.72
N PRO A 139 -10.16 9.85 13.90
CA PRO A 139 -10.82 8.91 14.81
C PRO A 139 -12.11 8.31 14.27
N GLN A 140 -12.80 9.01 13.34
CA GLN A 140 -14.09 8.58 12.79
C GLN A 140 -13.97 7.70 11.54
N HIS A 141 -12.97 7.94 10.68
CA HIS A 141 -12.78 7.25 9.40
C HIS A 141 -11.29 7.27 9.01
N PRO A 142 -10.79 6.33 8.21
CA PRO A 142 -11.47 5.17 7.61
C PRO A 142 -11.72 4.02 8.60
N ASP A 143 -12.42 2.97 8.15
CA ASP A 143 -12.39 1.66 8.81
C ASP A 143 -10.95 1.12 8.78
N LEU A 144 -10.49 0.51 9.88
CA LEU A 144 -9.11 0.03 10.00
C LEU A 144 -9.10 -1.47 10.27
N VAL A 145 -8.24 -2.19 9.54
CA VAL A 145 -8.05 -3.65 9.68
C VAL A 145 -6.59 -3.95 9.94
N ALA A 146 -6.31 -4.57 11.08
CA ALA A 146 -4.99 -5.07 11.44
C ALA A 146 -4.72 -6.41 10.75
N LEU A 147 -3.69 -6.45 9.91
CA LEU A 147 -3.22 -7.69 9.29
C LEU A 147 -2.08 -8.28 10.13
N VAL A 148 -1.95 -9.60 10.11
CA VAL A 148 -0.91 -10.31 10.85
C VAL A 148 -0.42 -11.50 10.03
N GLU A 149 0.88 -11.76 10.10
CA GLU A 149 1.50 -12.94 9.53
C GLU A 149 2.61 -13.43 10.49
N ALA A 150 3.09 -14.66 10.30
CA ALA A 150 4.08 -15.23 11.20
C ALA A 150 5.32 -14.34 11.39
N LYS A 151 5.80 -13.69 10.31
CA LYS A 151 6.97 -12.80 10.39
C LYS A 151 6.70 -11.48 11.12
N SER A 152 5.45 -11.00 11.16
CA SER A 152 5.10 -9.77 11.88
C SER A 152 5.02 -9.98 13.39
N LEU A 153 5.02 -11.24 13.85
CA LEU A 153 5.01 -11.65 15.26
C LEU A 153 6.40 -12.06 15.76
N VAL A 154 7.47 -11.67 15.07
CA VAL A 154 8.85 -11.94 15.50
C VAL A 154 9.40 -10.70 16.19
N PRO A 155 9.91 -10.80 17.44
CA PRO A 155 10.56 -9.69 18.10
C PRO A 155 11.94 -9.40 17.49
N ASP A 156 12.37 -8.15 17.56
CA ASP A 156 13.73 -7.74 17.22
C ASP A 156 14.73 -8.18 18.30
N ALA A 157 16.01 -7.84 18.09
CA ALA A 157 17.10 -8.18 19.01
C ALA A 157 16.95 -7.54 20.42
N GLN A 158 16.08 -6.54 20.57
CA GLN A 158 15.78 -5.87 21.84
C GLN A 158 14.47 -6.40 22.47
N GLY A 159 13.79 -7.35 21.83
CA GLY A 159 12.53 -7.90 22.31
C GLY A 159 11.30 -7.06 21.97
N ALA A 160 11.43 -6.02 21.14
CA ALA A 160 10.30 -5.23 20.66
C ALA A 160 9.70 -5.87 19.41
N TYR A 161 8.42 -5.67 19.16
CA TYR A 161 7.73 -6.17 17.96
C TYR A 161 7.54 -5.02 16.96
N PRO A 162 8.39 -4.91 15.92
CA PRO A 162 8.45 -3.69 15.09
C PRO A 162 7.14 -3.39 14.36
N TRP A 163 6.36 -4.43 14.07
CA TRP A 163 5.10 -4.36 13.31
C TRP A 163 3.89 -4.01 14.17
N LEU A 164 3.94 -4.25 15.49
CA LEU A 164 2.73 -4.30 16.34
C LEU A 164 2.38 -2.98 17.01
N GLY A 165 2.83 -1.84 16.46
CA GLY A 165 2.38 -0.53 16.96
C GLY A 165 2.76 -0.24 18.41
N GLY A 166 3.84 -0.84 18.91
CA GLY A 166 4.28 -0.72 20.32
C GLY A 166 3.69 -1.75 21.27
N LEU A 167 2.86 -2.69 20.78
CA LEU A 167 2.41 -3.82 21.59
C LEU A 167 3.53 -4.83 21.80
N ASN A 168 3.58 -5.38 23.02
CA ASN A 168 4.44 -6.50 23.36
C ASN A 168 3.57 -7.72 23.65
N LEU A 169 3.73 -8.79 22.85
CA LEU A 169 2.94 -10.01 23.01
C LEU A 169 3.14 -10.68 24.36
N ALA A 170 4.31 -10.50 25.01
CA ALA A 170 4.57 -11.05 26.34
C ALA A 170 3.68 -10.44 27.44
N HIS A 171 3.01 -9.31 27.18
CA HIS A 171 2.04 -8.73 28.11
C HIS A 171 0.66 -9.39 28.04
N TYR A 172 0.45 -10.34 27.13
CA TYR A 172 -0.82 -11.01 26.90
C TYR A 172 -0.69 -12.51 27.23
N GLY A 173 -1.75 -13.10 27.78
CA GLY A 173 -1.73 -14.49 28.26
C GLY A 173 -1.76 -15.58 27.19
N GLY A 174 -1.82 -15.21 25.90
CA GLY A 174 -2.15 -16.13 24.81
C GLY A 174 -3.53 -16.76 24.96
N ASP A 175 -3.91 -17.60 24.00
CA ASP A 175 -5.04 -18.53 24.06
C ASP A 175 -4.58 -20.00 23.96
#